data_AF-A0A426UFK5-F1
#
_entry.id   AF-A0A426UFK5-F1
#
_cell.length_a   1.000
_cell.length_b   1.000
_cell.length_c   1.000
_cell.angle_alpha   90.00
_cell.angle_beta   90.00
_cell.angle_gamma   90.00
#
_symmetry.space_group_name_H-M   'P 1'
#
loop_
_entity.id
_entity.type
_entity.pdbx_description
1 polymer ?
#
loop_
_entity_poly.entity_id
_entity_poly.type
_entity_poly.pdbx_seq_one_letter_code
_entity_poly.pdbx_strand_id
1 'polypeptide(L)'
;MKATAQAAVRTRSLPGLLFALVLTALAALAATAPPASARASTPAVTSVPAIGQALRKSPVYVDPAAAAQLSAKDADALAERITKADRPLFVAVLPADYPKKDLFTKLRTATGITGVYAVRLGDAFDARADSSVLPRAAVRNLVTTVEGEDTRAQLTDFTAAALTNMGGSAPSTWRSADDGGGMSGTALITVGAVLVAAGAGAYTLVRRNRRRHAEEQRAALEKLRVVVDEDITAFGEELDRLDFHPAEAGADDAMRADYERALDAYEQAKSFMAAAGRPEDVRAVTQALEDGRFSLAQLAARREGRPLPERRVPCFFDPRHGPSVTDATWTPPGGSPREVPVCAADATRLADGRDPVTREVDTDQGRRPYWDAGPAYGPWAGGYFGGGLLPGLLVGTVLGNMMATPAYAADYGSGYGDFGAGYEGGDLSGSDFDSGDFGGGGF
;
A
#
# COMPACT_ATOMS: atom_id res chain seq x y z
N MET A 1 -25.52 -78.18 -25.04
CA MET A 1 -25.16 -78.10 -23.62
C MET A 1 -23.76 -77.48 -23.51
N LYS A 2 -23.64 -76.38 -22.76
CA LYS A 2 -22.44 -75.75 -22.13
C LYS A 2 -21.04 -76.01 -22.74
N ALA A 3 -20.34 -74.97 -23.19
CA ALA A 3 -19.39 -74.22 -22.36
C ALA A 3 -18.61 -73.18 -23.20
N THR A 4 -18.54 -71.98 -22.63
CA THR A 4 -17.80 -70.77 -23.02
C THR A 4 -16.28 -70.94 -22.90
N ALA A 5 -15.52 -70.33 -23.82
CA ALA A 5 -14.11 -69.98 -23.61
C ALA A 5 -13.88 -68.52 -24.04
N GLN A 6 -13.77 -67.63 -23.04
CA GLN A 6 -13.30 -66.25 -23.19
C GLN A 6 -11.77 -66.25 -23.30
N ALA A 7 -11.22 -65.68 -24.37
CA ALA A 7 -9.82 -65.28 -24.43
C ALA A 7 -9.71 -63.82 -23.97
N ALA A 8 -9.16 -63.61 -22.77
CA ALA A 8 -8.88 -62.29 -22.23
C ALA A 8 -7.60 -61.72 -22.85
N VAL A 9 -7.73 -60.68 -23.69
CA VAL A 9 -6.60 -59.85 -24.13
C VAL A 9 -6.29 -58.86 -23.00
N ARG A 10 -5.13 -59.01 -22.36
CA ARG A 10 -4.57 -58.04 -21.40
C ARG A 10 -4.14 -56.79 -22.16
N THR A 11 -4.91 -55.70 -22.04
CA THR A 11 -4.47 -54.36 -22.44
C THR A 11 -3.37 -53.90 -21.47
N ARG A 12 -2.13 -53.81 -21.96
CA ARG A 12 -1.05 -53.13 -21.24
C ARG A 12 -1.40 -51.65 -21.17
N SER A 13 -1.47 -51.13 -19.96
CA SER A 13 -1.86 -49.77 -19.65
C SER A 13 -0.78 -48.78 -20.15
N LEU A 14 -1.25 -47.64 -20.68
CA LEU A 14 -0.47 -46.51 -21.19
C LEU A 14 0.35 -45.68 -20.16
N PRO A 15 0.31 -45.83 -18.81
CA PRO A 15 1.07 -44.94 -17.94
C PRO A 15 2.56 -45.29 -17.85
N GLY A 16 3.00 -46.46 -18.36
CA GLY A 16 4.41 -46.86 -18.35
C GLY A 16 5.28 -46.15 -19.39
N LEU A 17 4.70 -45.67 -20.49
CA LEU A 17 5.44 -45.03 -21.59
C LEU A 17 5.70 -43.53 -21.34
N LEU A 18 4.90 -42.87 -20.50
CA LEU A 18 5.07 -41.46 -20.15
C LEU A 18 6.15 -41.23 -19.08
N PHE A 19 6.40 -42.22 -18.22
CA PHE A 19 7.45 -42.13 -17.19
C PHE A 19 8.87 -42.27 -17.78
N ALA A 20 9.03 -42.99 -18.89
CA ALA A 20 10.32 -43.17 -19.55
C ALA A 20 10.78 -41.93 -20.33
N LEU A 21 9.85 -41.13 -20.87
CA LEU A 21 10.17 -39.93 -21.66
C LEU A 21 10.59 -38.71 -20.81
N VAL A 22 10.11 -38.61 -19.57
CA VAL A 22 10.47 -37.49 -18.67
C VAL A 22 11.88 -37.67 -18.07
N LEU A 23 12.33 -38.91 -17.86
CA LEU A 23 13.68 -39.19 -17.35
C LEU A 23 14.78 -38.96 -18.40
N THR A 24 14.49 -39.14 -19.69
CA THR A 24 15.45 -38.85 -20.77
C THR A 24 15.61 -37.37 -21.09
N ALA A 25 14.58 -36.54 -20.81
CA ALA A 25 14.66 -35.09 -21.03
C ALA A 25 15.49 -34.35 -19.96
N LEU A 26 15.56 -34.89 -18.72
CA LEU A 26 16.40 -34.32 -17.67
C LEU A 26 17.89 -34.69 -17.76
N ALA A 27 18.24 -35.80 -18.42
CA ALA A 27 19.64 -36.20 -18.61
C ALA A 27 20.33 -35.44 -19.76
N ALA A 28 19.58 -34.97 -20.76
CA ALA A 28 20.14 -34.28 -21.93
C ALA A 28 20.46 -32.79 -21.69
N LEU A 29 19.94 -32.17 -20.63
CA LEU A 29 20.22 -30.75 -20.32
C LEU A 29 21.45 -30.55 -19.40
N ALA A 30 22.05 -31.64 -18.91
CA ALA A 30 23.23 -31.58 -18.03
C ALA A 30 24.58 -31.67 -18.77
N ALA A 31 24.59 -31.86 -20.09
CA ALA A 31 25.80 -32.19 -20.85
C ALA A 31 26.38 -31.08 -21.75
N THR A 32 25.83 -29.85 -21.70
CA THR A 32 26.38 -28.71 -22.48
C THR A 32 26.59 -27.48 -21.61
N ALA A 33 27.45 -27.59 -20.60
CA ALA A 33 28.07 -26.44 -19.95
C ALA A 33 29.59 -26.53 -20.18
N PRO A 34 30.25 -25.48 -20.73
CA PRO A 34 31.70 -25.51 -20.92
C PRO A 34 32.43 -25.64 -19.57
N PRO A 35 33.61 -26.26 -19.52
CA PRO A 35 34.36 -26.44 -18.28
C PRO A 35 34.72 -25.06 -17.72
N ALA A 36 34.10 -24.68 -16.61
CA ALA A 36 34.47 -23.50 -15.87
C ALA A 36 35.92 -23.67 -15.38
N SER A 37 36.83 -22.91 -15.99
CA SER A 37 38.20 -22.79 -15.49
C SER A 37 38.13 -22.36 -14.04
N ALA A 38 38.76 -23.13 -13.15
CA ALA A 38 38.97 -22.78 -11.76
C ALA A 38 39.86 -21.53 -11.68
N ARG A 39 39.24 -20.35 -11.75
CA ARG A 39 39.81 -19.13 -11.21
C ARG A 39 39.57 -19.18 -9.70
N ALA A 40 40.66 -19.22 -8.93
CA ALA A 40 40.63 -18.95 -7.51
C ALA A 40 39.82 -17.65 -7.29
N SER A 41 38.60 -17.82 -6.82
CA SER A 41 37.68 -16.71 -6.59
C SER A 41 37.98 -16.19 -5.20
N THR A 42 38.40 -14.94 -5.11
CA THR A 42 38.23 -14.14 -3.90
C THR A 42 36.78 -14.31 -3.41
N PRO A 43 36.53 -14.48 -2.10
CA PRO A 43 35.16 -14.65 -1.60
C PRO A 43 34.34 -13.43 -2.02
N ALA A 44 33.32 -13.64 -2.85
CA ALA A 44 32.43 -12.58 -3.27
C ALA A 44 31.66 -12.08 -2.04
N VAL A 45 31.70 -10.77 -1.78
CA VAL A 45 30.92 -10.13 -0.71
C VAL A 45 29.44 -10.46 -0.90
N THR A 46 28.80 -11.01 0.12
CA THR A 46 27.38 -11.38 0.04
C THR A 46 26.51 -10.14 -0.20
N SER A 47 25.66 -10.16 -1.22
CA SER A 47 24.81 -9.01 -1.55
C SER A 47 23.74 -8.74 -0.48
N VAL A 48 23.41 -7.45 -0.24
CA VAL A 48 22.35 -7.06 0.72
C VAL A 48 21.00 -7.73 0.46
N PRO A 49 20.53 -7.93 -0.78
CA PRO A 49 19.31 -8.69 -1.05
C PRO A 49 19.36 -10.14 -0.56
N ALA A 50 20.51 -10.80 -0.63
CA ALA A 50 20.68 -12.16 -0.13
C ALA A 50 20.64 -12.20 1.40
N ILE A 51 21.27 -11.22 2.07
CA ILE A 51 21.20 -11.06 3.53
C ILE A 51 19.76 -10.84 3.98
N GLY A 52 19.02 -9.93 3.32
CA GLY A 52 17.61 -9.68 3.65
C GLY A 52 16.72 -10.91 3.46
N GLN A 53 16.98 -11.73 2.44
CA GLN A 53 16.27 -13.01 2.26
C GLN A 53 16.60 -14.04 3.33
N ALA A 54 17.84 -14.07 3.81
CA ALA A 54 18.23 -14.93 4.93
C ALA A 54 17.53 -14.48 6.22
N LEU A 55 17.50 -13.17 6.48
CA LEU A 55 16.84 -12.58 7.66
C LEU A 55 15.32 -12.79 7.69
N ARG A 56 14.67 -12.91 6.52
CA ARG A 56 13.26 -13.33 6.45
C ARG A 56 13.03 -14.76 6.95
N LYS A 57 14.04 -15.63 6.85
CA LYS A 57 13.94 -17.06 7.21
C LYS A 57 14.45 -17.34 8.63
N SER A 58 15.41 -16.56 9.11
CA SER A 58 15.99 -16.68 10.45
C SER A 58 16.30 -15.29 11.00
N PRO A 59 16.07 -15.02 12.29
CA PRO A 59 16.39 -13.72 12.91
C PRO A 59 17.88 -13.37 12.91
N VAL A 60 18.78 -14.34 12.74
CA VAL A 60 20.24 -14.14 12.81
C VAL A 60 20.90 -14.59 11.51
N TYR A 61 21.72 -13.72 10.93
CA TYR A 61 22.57 -14.01 9.78
C TYR A 61 24.04 -13.74 10.12
N VAL A 62 24.91 -14.72 9.86
CA VAL A 62 26.37 -14.58 9.97
C VAL A 62 26.96 -14.78 8.58
N ASP A 63 27.66 -13.78 8.09
CA ASP A 63 28.35 -13.88 6.81
C ASP A 63 29.48 -14.94 6.89
N PRO A 64 29.67 -15.80 5.87
CA PRO A 64 30.75 -16.77 5.87
C PRO A 64 32.14 -16.15 6.08
N ALA A 65 32.38 -14.93 5.60
CA ALA A 65 33.63 -14.20 5.83
C ALA A 65 33.78 -13.65 7.26
N ALA A 66 32.70 -13.64 8.05
CA ALA A 66 32.65 -13.23 9.45
C ALA A 66 32.39 -14.39 10.41
N ALA A 67 32.40 -15.65 9.94
CA ALA A 67 32.11 -16.84 10.75
C ALA A 67 33.05 -17.05 11.96
N ALA A 68 34.22 -16.41 11.95
CA ALA A 68 35.15 -16.42 13.10
C ALA A 68 34.71 -15.48 14.24
N GLN A 69 33.84 -14.51 13.98
CA GLN A 69 33.40 -13.52 14.98
C GLN A 69 32.29 -14.04 15.89
N LEU A 70 31.46 -14.96 15.39
CA LEU A 70 30.37 -15.58 16.14
C LEU A 70 30.24 -17.05 15.74
N SER A 71 30.33 -17.96 16.72
CA SER A 71 30.20 -19.39 16.45
C SER A 71 28.78 -19.74 15.98
N ALA A 72 28.62 -20.78 15.16
CA ALA A 72 27.31 -21.24 14.71
C ALA A 72 26.38 -21.56 15.90
N LYS A 73 26.92 -22.18 16.95
CA LYS A 73 26.19 -22.49 18.18
C LYS A 73 25.64 -21.23 18.88
N ASP A 74 26.41 -20.14 18.89
CA ASP A 74 25.98 -18.90 19.54
C ASP A 74 24.98 -18.14 18.68
N ALA A 75 25.15 -18.18 17.35
CA ALA A 75 24.16 -17.64 16.41
C ALA A 75 22.82 -18.37 16.53
N ASP A 76 22.84 -19.70 16.64
CA ASP A 76 21.63 -20.53 16.81
C ASP A 76 20.95 -20.23 18.16
N ALA A 77 21.72 -20.12 19.24
CA ALA A 77 21.19 -19.76 20.56
C ALA A 77 20.56 -18.35 20.56
N LEU A 78 21.15 -17.40 19.84
CA LEU A 78 20.59 -16.07 19.68
C LEU A 78 19.29 -16.09 18.86
N ALA A 79 19.26 -16.88 17.79
CA ALA A 79 18.09 -17.04 16.95
C ALA A 79 16.92 -17.71 17.68
N GLU A 80 17.19 -18.75 18.47
CA GLU A 80 16.20 -19.41 19.32
C GLU A 80 15.62 -18.43 20.34
N ARG A 81 16.47 -17.63 20.98
CA ARG A 81 16.03 -16.62 21.95
C ARG A 81 15.08 -15.59 21.35
N ILE A 82 15.41 -15.08 20.15
CA ILE A 82 14.58 -14.10 19.44
C ILE A 82 13.25 -14.74 19.01
N THR A 83 13.31 -15.95 18.45
CA THR A 83 12.12 -16.66 17.96
C THR A 83 11.17 -17.01 19.11
N LYS A 84 11.70 -17.49 20.24
CA LYS A 84 10.93 -17.80 21.44
C LYS A 84 10.30 -16.57 22.10
N ALA A 85 10.95 -15.42 21.98
CA ALA A 85 10.41 -14.15 22.46
C ALA A 85 9.30 -13.58 21.55
N ASP A 86 9.10 -14.15 20.36
CA ASP A 86 8.13 -13.70 19.34
C ASP A 86 8.29 -12.20 19.02
N ARG A 87 9.52 -11.74 18.77
CA ARG A 87 9.79 -10.31 18.47
C ARG A 87 10.51 -10.11 17.13
N PRO A 88 10.25 -9.01 16.40
CA PRO A 88 10.87 -8.72 15.10
C PRO A 88 12.28 -8.10 15.23
N LEU A 89 13.22 -8.84 15.81
CA LEU A 89 14.64 -8.44 15.93
C LEU A 89 15.48 -9.20 14.89
N PHE A 90 16.22 -8.46 14.09
CA PHE A 90 17.09 -8.97 13.02
C PHE A 90 18.55 -8.63 13.33
N VAL A 91 19.41 -9.63 13.36
CA VAL A 91 20.84 -9.48 13.67
C VAL A 91 21.68 -9.95 12.49
N ALA A 92 22.56 -9.09 11.98
CA ALA A 92 23.51 -9.43 10.93
C ALA A 92 24.96 -9.22 11.39
N VAL A 93 25.80 -10.25 11.24
CA VAL A 93 27.24 -10.20 11.50
C VAL A 93 27.98 -10.24 10.17
N LEU A 94 28.66 -9.15 9.84
CA LEU A 94 29.28 -8.88 8.54
C LEU A 94 30.80 -8.66 8.66
N PRO A 95 31.58 -8.91 7.59
CA PRO A 95 33.02 -8.69 7.62
C PRO A 95 33.35 -7.19 7.75
N ALA A 96 34.55 -6.88 8.26
CA ALA A 96 34.95 -5.51 8.60
C ALA A 96 35.02 -4.55 7.39
N ASP A 97 35.19 -5.10 6.19
CA ASP A 97 35.27 -4.38 4.91
C ASP A 97 33.92 -4.26 4.18
N TYR A 98 32.81 -4.68 4.82
CA TYR A 98 31.49 -4.63 4.20
C TYR A 98 31.05 -3.17 3.90
N PRO A 99 30.45 -2.88 2.73
CA PRO A 99 30.00 -1.54 2.38
C PRO A 99 28.99 -0.94 3.36
N LYS A 100 29.36 0.16 4.03
CA LYS A 100 28.52 0.84 5.04
C LYS A 100 27.43 1.73 4.44
N LYS A 101 27.62 2.24 3.21
CA LYS A 101 26.75 3.25 2.60
C LYS A 101 25.30 2.77 2.47
N ASP A 102 24.39 3.44 3.17
CA ASP A 102 22.95 3.16 3.23
C ASP A 102 22.63 1.73 3.66
N LEU A 103 23.51 1.08 4.43
CA LEU A 103 23.42 -0.34 4.75
C LEU A 103 22.10 -0.68 5.44
N PHE A 104 21.75 0.06 6.50
CA PHE A 104 20.51 -0.15 7.26
C PHE A 104 19.27 0.05 6.40
N THR A 105 19.21 1.12 5.61
CA THR A 105 18.11 1.39 4.67
C THR A 105 17.98 0.25 3.65
N LYS A 106 19.09 -0.17 3.01
CA LYS A 106 19.08 -1.26 2.04
C LYS A 106 18.68 -2.58 2.66
N LEU A 107 19.14 -2.86 3.88
CA LEU A 107 18.85 -4.09 4.62
C LEU A 107 17.37 -4.15 5.03
N ARG A 108 16.83 -3.04 5.54
CA ARG A 108 15.40 -2.88 5.86
C ARG A 108 14.52 -3.04 4.62
N THR A 109 14.90 -2.43 3.49
CA THR A 109 14.19 -2.59 2.21
C THR A 109 14.26 -4.03 1.68
N ALA A 110 15.43 -4.65 1.73
CA ALA A 110 15.64 -6.01 1.25
C ALA A 110 14.88 -7.05 2.09
N THR A 111 14.85 -6.85 3.41
CA THR A 111 14.10 -7.70 4.35
C THR A 111 12.61 -7.39 4.28
N GLY A 112 12.21 -6.14 4.10
CA GLY A 112 10.83 -5.71 3.88
C GLY A 112 9.88 -5.99 5.05
N ILE A 113 10.41 -6.10 6.27
CA ILE A 113 9.64 -6.39 7.49
C ILE A 113 9.89 -5.28 8.52
N THR A 114 8.84 -4.82 9.18
CA THR A 114 8.91 -3.82 10.26
C THR A 114 9.58 -4.40 11.51
N GLY A 115 10.69 -3.82 11.97
CA GLY A 115 11.48 -4.39 13.07
C GLY A 115 12.71 -3.60 13.50
N VAL A 116 13.48 -4.21 14.40
CA VAL A 116 14.79 -3.72 14.84
C VAL A 116 15.87 -4.45 14.06
N TYR A 117 16.80 -3.72 13.47
CA TYR A 117 17.93 -4.21 12.70
C TYR A 117 19.22 -3.86 13.42
N ALA A 118 19.94 -4.87 13.89
CA ALA A 118 21.26 -4.74 14.51
C ALA A 118 22.33 -5.31 13.57
N VAL A 119 23.40 -4.56 13.36
CA VAL A 119 24.51 -4.96 12.48
C VAL A 119 25.82 -4.84 13.23
N ARG A 120 26.58 -5.93 13.26
CA ARG A 120 27.98 -5.94 13.65
C ARG A 120 28.87 -6.05 12.42
N LEU A 121 29.85 -5.17 12.31
CA LEU A 121 30.73 -5.01 11.16
C LEU A 121 32.17 -4.96 11.65
N GLY A 122 32.78 -6.14 11.79
CA GLY A 122 34.04 -6.30 12.54
C GLY A 122 33.84 -5.96 14.02
N ASP A 123 34.57 -4.95 14.51
CA ASP A 123 34.44 -4.46 15.90
C ASP A 123 33.37 -3.40 16.08
N ALA A 124 32.82 -2.87 14.98
CA ALA A 124 31.81 -1.82 15.01
C ALA A 124 30.40 -2.41 15.14
N PHE A 125 29.54 -1.76 15.92
CA PHE A 125 28.15 -2.20 16.14
C PHE A 125 27.20 -1.01 16.14
N ASP A 126 26.06 -1.19 15.48
CA ASP A 126 25.01 -0.19 15.44
C ASP A 126 23.65 -0.89 15.19
N ALA A 127 22.56 -0.18 15.50
CA ALA A 127 21.21 -0.66 15.27
C ALA A 127 20.26 0.46 14.84
N ARG A 128 19.26 0.12 14.05
CA ARG A 128 18.14 1.00 13.64
C ARG A 128 16.83 0.25 13.80
N ALA A 129 15.74 0.98 13.98
CA ALA A 129 14.42 0.38 14.14
C ALA A 129 13.36 1.26 13.51
N ASP A 130 12.31 0.62 13.00
CA ASP A 130 11.05 1.33 12.75
C ASP A 130 10.54 1.91 14.07
N SER A 131 10.16 3.19 14.09
CA SER A 131 9.73 3.90 15.29
C SER A 131 8.47 3.31 15.94
N SER A 132 7.65 2.58 15.18
CA SER A 132 6.52 1.81 15.69
C SER A 132 6.93 0.60 16.54
N VAL A 133 8.17 0.11 16.40
CA VAL A 133 8.71 -1.06 17.12
C VAL A 133 9.56 -0.64 18.31
N LEU A 134 10.47 0.32 18.10
CA LEU A 134 11.34 0.83 19.14
C LEU A 134 11.77 2.28 18.83
N PRO A 135 11.52 3.26 19.72
CA PRO A 135 11.90 4.65 19.47
C PRO A 135 13.41 4.82 19.27
N ARG A 136 13.83 5.71 18.36
CA ARG A 136 15.25 5.93 18.05
C ARG A 136 16.11 6.26 19.27
N ALA A 137 15.55 7.00 20.24
CA ALA A 137 16.25 7.32 21.49
C ALA A 137 16.55 6.05 22.31
N ALA A 138 15.62 5.10 22.37
CA ALA A 138 15.83 3.82 23.04
C ALA A 138 16.90 2.99 22.31
N VAL A 139 16.85 2.90 20.97
CA VAL A 139 17.88 2.19 20.18
C VAL A 139 19.28 2.75 20.47
N ARG A 140 19.46 4.07 20.47
CA ARG A 140 20.75 4.70 20.79
C ARG A 140 21.24 4.35 22.18
N ASN A 141 20.37 4.44 23.19
CA ASN A 141 20.74 4.08 24.56
C ASN A 141 21.18 2.61 24.66
N LEU A 142 20.49 1.70 23.95
CA LEU A 142 20.85 0.28 23.91
C LEU A 142 22.21 0.04 23.24
N VAL A 143 22.47 0.69 22.10
CA VAL A 143 23.76 0.60 21.40
C VAL A 143 24.91 1.11 22.28
N THR A 144 24.75 2.26 22.94
CA THR A 144 25.75 2.81 23.87
C THR A 144 26.01 1.91 25.08
N THR A 145 25.00 1.16 25.54
CA THR A 145 25.16 0.29 26.71
C THR A 145 26.12 -0.87 26.44
N VAL A 146 26.16 -1.38 25.21
CA VAL A 146 26.95 -2.56 24.82
C VAL A 146 28.22 -2.19 24.04
N GLU A 147 28.59 -0.91 24.02
CA GLU A 147 29.75 -0.42 23.30
C GLU A 147 31.05 -0.88 23.98
N GLY A 148 32.00 -1.38 23.19
CA GLY A 148 33.29 -1.88 23.71
C GLY A 148 33.27 -3.32 24.23
N GLU A 149 32.12 -3.99 24.23
CA GLU A 149 32.02 -5.42 24.57
C GLU A 149 32.52 -6.33 23.44
N ASP A 150 32.89 -7.56 23.79
CA ASP A 150 33.18 -8.60 22.79
C ASP A 150 31.92 -8.99 22.00
N THR A 151 32.10 -9.55 20.80
CA THR A 151 30.99 -9.88 19.89
C THR A 151 29.88 -10.70 20.54
N ARG A 152 30.22 -11.66 21.40
CA ARG A 152 29.22 -12.55 22.01
C ARG A 152 28.43 -11.82 23.08
N ALA A 153 29.12 -11.12 23.98
CA ALA A 153 28.50 -10.33 25.04
C ALA A 153 27.60 -9.25 24.43
N GLN A 154 28.13 -8.46 23.48
CA GLN A 154 27.42 -7.37 22.85
C GLN A 154 26.11 -7.79 22.20
N LEU A 155 26.14 -8.85 21.37
CA LEU A 155 24.94 -9.32 20.69
C LEU A 155 23.94 -9.94 21.67
N THR A 156 24.41 -10.61 22.72
CA THR A 156 23.55 -11.23 23.74
C THR A 156 22.84 -10.18 24.59
N ASP A 157 23.57 -9.17 25.06
CA ASP A 157 23.07 -8.15 25.98
C ASP A 157 22.21 -7.12 25.25
N PHE A 158 22.60 -6.72 24.02
CA PHE A 158 21.74 -5.92 23.16
C PHE A 158 20.42 -6.65 22.89
N THR A 159 20.48 -7.93 22.53
CA THR A 159 19.27 -8.73 22.27
C THR A 159 18.40 -8.84 23.51
N ALA A 160 18.99 -9.12 24.68
CA ALA A 160 18.25 -9.16 25.95
C ALA A 160 17.49 -7.86 26.23
N ALA A 161 18.18 -6.72 26.08
CA ALA A 161 17.62 -5.42 26.37
C ALA A 161 16.61 -4.97 25.30
N ALA A 162 16.86 -5.25 24.02
CA ALA A 162 15.94 -4.95 22.92
C ALA A 162 14.64 -5.75 23.05
N LEU A 163 14.71 -7.07 23.29
CA LEU A 163 13.53 -7.93 23.43
C LEU A 163 12.61 -7.52 24.59
N THR A 164 13.16 -6.86 25.61
CA THR A 164 12.39 -6.37 26.77
C THR A 164 11.61 -5.09 26.45
N ASN A 165 12.14 -4.24 25.57
CA ASN A 165 11.62 -2.89 25.33
C ASN A 165 10.92 -2.72 23.98
N MET A 166 11.04 -3.70 23.07
CA MET A 166 10.47 -3.62 21.73
C MET A 166 9.03 -4.14 21.64
N GLY A 167 8.23 -3.48 20.80
CA GLY A 167 6.89 -3.92 20.41
C GLY A 167 6.88 -4.89 19.23
N GLY A 168 5.69 -5.32 18.82
CA GLY A 168 5.48 -6.20 17.67
C GLY A 168 5.69 -7.69 17.91
N SER A 169 5.35 -8.49 16.90
CA SER A 169 5.43 -9.97 16.93
C SER A 169 6.43 -10.50 15.89
N ALA A 170 6.92 -11.73 16.04
CA ALA A 170 7.84 -12.29 15.05
C ALA A 170 7.14 -12.50 13.68
N PRO A 171 7.89 -12.44 12.57
CA PRO A 171 7.39 -12.80 11.25
C PRO A 171 6.83 -14.23 11.24
N SER A 172 5.71 -14.41 10.52
CA SER A 172 5.07 -15.73 10.37
C SER A 172 5.96 -16.79 9.72
N THR A 173 7.00 -16.36 8.99
CA THR A 173 8.01 -17.23 8.38
C THR A 173 8.90 -17.95 9.40
N TRP A 174 9.04 -17.45 10.64
CA TRP A 174 9.87 -18.08 11.67
C TRP A 174 9.13 -19.19 12.44
N ARG A 175 7.78 -19.18 12.42
CA ARG A 175 6.96 -20.15 13.18
C ARG A 175 6.91 -21.56 12.56
N SER A 176 7.44 -21.77 11.36
CA SER A 176 7.40 -23.07 10.66
C SER A 176 8.63 -23.96 10.95
N ALA A 177 9.55 -23.53 11.82
CA ALA A 177 10.84 -24.20 12.02
C ALA A 177 10.90 -25.19 13.19
N ASP A 178 9.85 -25.31 14.02
CA ASP A 178 9.91 -26.00 15.32
C ASP A 178 9.49 -27.50 15.36
N ASP A 179 9.11 -28.12 14.24
CA ASP A 179 8.86 -29.57 14.22
C ASP A 179 10.13 -30.36 13.85
N GLY A 180 11.00 -30.55 14.83
CA GLY A 180 12.25 -31.31 14.74
C GLY A 180 12.06 -32.83 14.77
N GLY A 181 12.56 -33.52 13.73
CA GLY A 181 12.64 -34.99 13.69
C GLY A 181 13.57 -35.49 12.59
N GLY A 182 14.84 -35.75 12.94
CA GLY A 182 15.96 -36.21 12.09
C GLY A 182 15.64 -36.71 10.67
N MET A 183 16.12 -35.97 9.66
CA MET A 183 15.74 -36.17 8.26
C MET A 183 16.78 -36.99 7.47
N SER A 184 16.40 -38.22 7.12
CA SER A 184 17.09 -39.06 6.13
C SER A 184 16.84 -38.53 4.70
N GLY A 185 17.74 -38.83 3.75
CA GLY A 185 17.79 -38.22 2.41
C GLY A 185 16.53 -38.31 1.53
N THR A 186 15.54 -39.12 1.90
CA THR A 186 14.19 -39.16 1.28
C THR A 186 13.29 -37.98 1.71
N ALA A 187 13.59 -37.33 2.83
CA ALA A 187 12.88 -36.16 3.34
C ALA A 187 13.17 -34.88 2.54
N LEU A 188 14.35 -34.75 1.91
CA LEU A 188 14.68 -33.55 1.11
C LEU A 188 13.83 -33.43 -0.16
N ILE A 189 13.40 -34.57 -0.74
CA ILE A 189 12.52 -34.58 -1.92
C ILE A 189 11.08 -34.23 -1.52
N THR A 190 10.62 -34.68 -0.35
CA THR A 190 9.29 -34.36 0.18
C THR A 190 9.22 -32.93 0.72
N VAL A 191 10.22 -32.44 1.45
CA VAL A 191 10.33 -31.05 1.89
C VAL A 191 10.48 -30.10 0.70
N GLY A 192 11.28 -30.45 -0.31
CA GLY A 192 11.37 -29.69 -1.55
C GLY A 192 10.04 -29.63 -2.32
N ALA A 193 9.33 -30.77 -2.43
CA ALA A 193 8.01 -30.81 -3.05
C ALA A 193 6.96 -30.03 -2.25
N VAL A 194 6.99 -30.09 -0.92
CA VAL A 194 6.08 -29.33 -0.03
C VAL A 194 6.41 -27.84 -0.06
N LEU A 195 7.67 -27.43 -0.10
CA LEU A 195 8.06 -26.02 -0.24
C LEU A 195 7.70 -25.46 -1.61
N VAL A 196 7.84 -26.24 -2.69
CA VAL A 196 7.38 -25.85 -4.03
C VAL A 196 5.85 -25.80 -4.08
N ALA A 197 5.14 -26.75 -3.47
CA ALA A 197 3.68 -26.74 -3.39
C ALA A 197 3.15 -25.60 -2.52
N ALA A 198 3.79 -25.29 -1.40
CA ALA A 198 3.45 -24.18 -0.51
C ALA A 198 3.80 -22.83 -1.15
N GLY A 199 4.94 -22.72 -1.81
CA GLY A 199 5.35 -21.53 -2.57
C GLY A 199 4.45 -21.29 -3.80
N ALA A 200 4.07 -22.35 -4.51
CA ALA A 200 3.08 -22.28 -5.59
C ALA A 200 1.68 -21.94 -5.05
N GLY A 201 1.29 -22.50 -3.90
CA GLY A 201 0.05 -22.16 -3.20
C GLY A 201 -0.01 -20.69 -2.79
N ALA A 202 1.02 -20.18 -2.12
CA ALA A 202 1.14 -18.78 -1.74
C ALA A 202 1.17 -17.85 -2.97
N TYR A 203 1.95 -18.19 -4.01
CA TYR A 203 2.01 -17.43 -5.24
C TYR A 203 0.66 -17.42 -5.98
N THR A 204 -0.05 -18.54 -6.05
CA THR A 204 -1.37 -18.61 -6.68
C THR A 204 -2.42 -17.83 -5.88
N LEU A 205 -2.37 -17.86 -4.55
CA LEU A 205 -3.22 -17.03 -3.70
C LEU A 205 -2.93 -15.54 -3.90
N VAL A 206 -1.67 -15.11 -3.88
CA VAL A 206 -1.28 -13.71 -4.14
C VAL A 206 -1.70 -13.28 -5.54
N ARG A 207 -1.46 -14.11 -6.56
CA ARG A 207 -1.86 -13.82 -7.94
C ARG A 207 -3.38 -13.74 -8.08
N ARG A 208 -4.12 -14.63 -7.42
CA ARG A 208 -5.58 -14.62 -7.41
C ARG A 208 -6.11 -13.38 -6.69
N ASN A 209 -5.52 -13.02 -5.56
CA ASN A 209 -5.90 -11.83 -4.82
C ASN A 209 -5.63 -10.58 -5.65
N ARG A 210 -4.46 -10.47 -6.28
CA ARG A 210 -4.14 -9.36 -7.19
C ARG A 210 -5.10 -9.26 -8.38
N ARG A 211 -5.54 -10.39 -8.93
CA ARG A 211 -6.54 -10.40 -10.00
C ARG A 211 -7.90 -9.93 -9.51
N ARG A 212 -8.35 -10.42 -8.36
CA ARG A 212 -9.60 -9.99 -7.72
C ARG A 212 -9.57 -8.50 -7.42
N HIS A 213 -8.51 -8.01 -6.80
CA HIS A 213 -8.27 -6.59 -6.54
C HIS A 213 -8.32 -5.74 -7.82
N ALA A 214 -7.69 -6.20 -8.90
CA ALA A 214 -7.75 -5.50 -10.19
C ALA A 214 -9.16 -5.52 -10.81
N GLU A 215 -9.93 -6.60 -10.63
CA GLU A 215 -11.33 -6.71 -11.05
C GLU A 215 -12.23 -5.77 -10.22
N GLU A 216 -12.01 -5.71 -8.91
CA GLU A 216 -12.71 -4.82 -7.97
C GLU A 216 -12.43 -3.34 -8.27
N GLN A 217 -11.16 -2.97 -8.50
CA GLN A 217 -10.79 -1.60 -8.91
C GLN A 217 -11.41 -1.21 -10.26
N ARG A 218 -11.49 -2.14 -11.22
CA ARG A 218 -12.17 -1.88 -12.50
C ARG A 218 -13.67 -1.70 -12.32
N ALA A 219 -14.30 -2.54 -11.51
CA ALA A 219 -15.73 -2.41 -11.21
C ALA A 219 -16.04 -1.09 -10.47
N ALA A 220 -15.18 -0.70 -9.53
CA ALA A 220 -15.30 0.58 -8.83
C ALA A 220 -15.13 1.77 -9.80
N LEU A 221 -14.14 1.72 -10.69
CA LEU A 221 -13.95 2.76 -11.72
C LEU A 221 -15.15 2.84 -12.66
N GLU A 222 -15.76 1.71 -13.03
CA GLU A 222 -16.94 1.72 -13.89
C GLU A 222 -18.16 2.36 -13.20
N LYS A 223 -18.34 2.13 -11.89
CA LYS A 223 -19.35 2.85 -11.10
C LYS A 223 -19.06 4.35 -11.05
N LEU A 224 -17.79 4.74 -10.95
CA LEU A 224 -17.37 6.14 -10.95
C LEU A 224 -17.56 6.82 -12.31
N ARG A 225 -17.34 6.10 -13.43
CA ARG A 225 -17.55 6.64 -14.78
C ARG A 225 -18.94 7.20 -14.97
N VAL A 226 -19.97 6.49 -14.51
CA VAL A 226 -21.36 6.93 -14.63
C VAL A 226 -21.57 8.29 -13.96
N VAL A 227 -21.17 8.42 -12.68
CA VAL A 227 -21.38 9.67 -11.93
C VAL A 227 -20.52 10.81 -12.45
N VAL A 228 -19.29 10.53 -12.90
CA VAL A 228 -18.39 11.53 -13.46
C VAL A 228 -18.87 12.01 -14.82
N ASP A 229 -19.37 11.12 -15.69
CA ASP A 229 -19.94 11.49 -16.99
C ASP A 229 -21.19 12.36 -16.82
N GLU A 230 -22.03 12.08 -15.82
CA GLU A 230 -23.12 12.98 -15.42
C GLU A 230 -22.58 14.37 -15.02
N ASP A 231 -21.46 14.44 -14.29
CA ASP A 231 -20.89 15.71 -13.81
C ASP A 231 -20.23 16.53 -14.93
N ILE A 232 -19.55 15.85 -15.85
CA ILE A 232 -18.99 16.45 -17.07
C ILE A 232 -20.12 16.97 -17.95
N THR A 233 -21.17 16.17 -18.15
CA THR A 233 -22.32 16.56 -18.96
C THR A 233 -23.03 17.77 -18.34
N ALA A 234 -23.31 17.72 -17.04
CA ALA A 234 -23.94 18.84 -16.33
C ALA A 234 -23.11 20.13 -16.40
N PHE A 235 -21.77 20.04 -16.34
CA PHE A 235 -20.90 21.20 -16.51
C PHE A 235 -20.89 21.71 -17.96
N GLY A 236 -20.90 20.82 -18.96
CA GLY A 236 -21.05 21.20 -20.36
C GLY A 236 -22.37 21.91 -20.64
N GLU A 237 -23.48 21.44 -20.06
CA GLU A 237 -24.79 22.10 -20.13
C GLU A 237 -24.82 23.44 -19.39
N GLU A 238 -24.05 23.60 -18.32
CA GLU A 238 -23.88 24.87 -17.61
C GLU A 238 -23.14 25.89 -18.49
N LEU A 239 -22.06 25.45 -19.17
CA LEU A 239 -21.34 26.26 -20.14
C LEU A 239 -22.20 26.66 -21.34
N ASP A 240 -23.01 25.73 -21.88
CA ASP A 240 -23.90 25.99 -23.02
C ASP A 240 -25.03 26.98 -22.68
N ARG A 241 -25.57 26.90 -21.45
CA ARG A 241 -26.59 27.83 -20.96
C ARG A 241 -26.02 29.19 -20.56
N LEU A 242 -24.70 29.35 -20.49
CA LEU A 242 -24.09 30.60 -20.10
C LEU A 242 -24.26 31.63 -21.23
N ASP A 243 -25.08 32.63 -20.97
CA ASP A 243 -25.27 33.78 -21.88
C ASP A 243 -24.07 34.74 -21.78
N PHE A 244 -22.87 34.30 -22.21
CA PHE A 244 -21.66 35.11 -22.30
C PHE A 244 -20.92 34.82 -23.61
N HIS A 245 -20.67 35.87 -24.39
CA HIS A 245 -19.86 35.78 -25.60
C HIS A 245 -18.55 36.56 -25.44
N PRO A 246 -17.37 35.93 -25.63
CA PRO A 246 -16.07 36.60 -25.43
C PRO A 246 -15.85 37.88 -26.24
N ALA A 247 -16.59 38.06 -27.33
CA ALA A 247 -16.53 39.21 -28.22
C ALA A 247 -17.67 40.24 -27.99
N GLU A 248 -18.52 40.04 -26.99
CA GLU A 248 -19.61 40.99 -26.68
C GLU A 248 -19.11 42.30 -26.11
N ALA A 249 -19.91 43.36 -26.28
CA ALA A 249 -19.62 44.66 -25.70
C ALA A 249 -19.71 44.56 -24.17
N GLY A 250 -18.60 44.87 -23.48
CA GLY A 250 -18.50 44.80 -22.02
C GLY A 250 -17.68 43.61 -21.50
N ALA A 251 -17.33 42.64 -22.34
CA ALA A 251 -16.36 41.62 -21.97
C ALA A 251 -14.95 42.22 -21.86
N ASP A 252 -14.40 42.27 -20.64
CA ASP A 252 -13.00 42.66 -20.40
C ASP A 252 -12.05 41.45 -20.47
N ASP A 253 -10.74 41.69 -20.38
CA ASP A 253 -9.73 40.63 -20.44
C ASP A 253 -9.84 39.63 -19.27
N ALA A 254 -10.30 40.08 -18.10
CA ALA A 254 -10.44 39.22 -16.93
C ALA A 254 -11.64 38.28 -17.09
N MET A 255 -12.77 38.76 -17.60
CA MET A 255 -13.96 37.97 -17.93
C MET A 255 -13.62 36.93 -19.00
N ARG A 256 -12.89 37.32 -20.06
CA ARG A 256 -12.40 36.38 -21.08
C ARG A 256 -11.53 35.28 -20.47
N ALA A 257 -10.59 35.66 -19.60
CA ALA A 257 -9.71 34.70 -18.95
C ALA A 257 -10.43 33.75 -17.99
N ASP A 258 -11.46 34.23 -17.26
CA ASP A 258 -12.30 33.39 -16.41
C ASP A 258 -13.10 32.38 -17.26
N TYR A 259 -13.66 32.81 -18.38
CA TYR A 259 -14.38 31.93 -19.31
C TYR A 259 -13.44 30.89 -19.97
N GLU A 260 -12.25 31.32 -20.42
CA GLU A 260 -11.24 30.42 -21.00
C GLU A 260 -10.82 29.34 -19.99
N ARG A 261 -10.54 29.70 -18.73
CA ARG A 261 -10.26 28.73 -17.67
C ARG A 261 -11.38 27.72 -17.45
N ALA A 262 -12.64 28.14 -17.57
CA ALA A 262 -13.77 27.23 -17.44
C ALA A 262 -13.85 26.23 -18.61
N LEU A 263 -13.57 26.66 -19.84
CA LEU A 263 -13.48 25.78 -21.01
C LEU A 263 -12.29 24.82 -20.90
N ASP A 264 -11.12 25.31 -20.48
CA ASP A 264 -9.93 24.48 -20.27
C ASP A 264 -10.18 23.42 -19.20
N ALA A 265 -10.88 23.77 -18.13
CA ALA A 265 -11.28 22.84 -17.07
C ALA A 265 -12.21 21.73 -17.60
N TYR A 266 -13.15 22.06 -18.48
CA TYR A 266 -14.02 21.09 -19.13
C TYR A 266 -13.23 20.12 -20.02
N GLU A 267 -12.32 20.64 -20.85
CA GLU A 267 -11.45 19.81 -21.68
C GLU A 267 -10.51 18.92 -20.86
N GLN A 268 -9.93 19.46 -19.79
CA GLN A 268 -9.11 18.70 -18.84
C GLN A 268 -9.91 17.59 -18.17
N ALA A 269 -11.12 17.85 -17.70
CA ALA A 269 -11.98 16.85 -17.07
C ALA A 269 -12.24 15.66 -18.01
N LYS A 270 -12.60 15.92 -19.28
CA LYS A 270 -12.77 14.85 -20.29
C LYS A 270 -11.47 14.08 -20.54
N SER A 271 -10.35 14.79 -20.67
CA SER A 271 -9.03 14.19 -20.92
C SER A 271 -8.60 13.28 -19.77
N PHE A 272 -8.74 13.75 -18.53
CA PHE A 272 -8.43 12.97 -17.32
C PHE A 272 -9.34 11.75 -17.19
N MET A 273 -10.64 11.88 -17.49
CA MET A 273 -11.57 10.74 -17.46
C MET A 273 -11.22 9.71 -18.54
N ALA A 274 -10.84 10.14 -19.74
CA ALA A 274 -10.38 9.25 -20.81
C ALA A 274 -9.07 8.52 -20.45
N ALA A 275 -8.19 9.15 -19.69
CA ALA A 275 -6.92 8.58 -19.24
C ALA A 275 -7.02 7.71 -17.97
N ALA A 276 -8.13 7.80 -17.23
CA ALA A 276 -8.29 7.14 -15.94
C ALA A 276 -8.21 5.60 -16.07
N GLY A 277 -7.24 5.02 -15.37
CA GLY A 277 -7.03 3.57 -15.29
C GLY A 277 -7.42 2.98 -13.95
N ARG A 278 -7.59 3.82 -12.91
CA ARG A 278 -7.90 3.45 -11.53
C ARG A 278 -8.93 4.39 -10.92
N PRO A 279 -9.67 3.97 -9.87
CA PRO A 279 -10.64 4.83 -9.19
C PRO A 279 -10.03 6.15 -8.69
N GLU A 280 -8.79 6.10 -8.20
CA GLU A 280 -8.07 7.27 -7.67
C GLU A 280 -7.85 8.39 -8.70
N ASP A 281 -7.74 8.03 -9.99
CA ASP A 281 -7.50 8.99 -11.08
C ASP A 281 -8.68 9.95 -11.26
N VAL A 282 -9.89 9.54 -10.83
CA VAL A 282 -11.12 10.36 -10.89
C VAL A 282 -11.02 11.65 -10.08
N ARG A 283 -10.15 11.71 -9.05
CA ARG A 283 -9.94 12.93 -8.27
C ARG A 283 -9.59 14.11 -9.16
N ALA A 284 -8.66 13.92 -10.10
CA ALA A 284 -8.22 14.98 -11.00
C ALA A 284 -9.36 15.48 -11.90
N VAL A 285 -10.29 14.60 -12.29
CA VAL A 285 -11.49 14.96 -13.05
C VAL A 285 -12.37 15.89 -12.23
N THR A 286 -12.75 15.47 -11.02
CA THR A 286 -13.63 16.26 -10.15
C THR A 286 -13.01 17.58 -9.67
N GLN A 287 -11.69 17.62 -9.48
CA GLN A 287 -10.94 18.85 -9.20
C GLN A 287 -11.03 19.83 -10.37
N ALA A 288 -10.76 19.36 -11.60
CA ALA A 288 -10.90 20.20 -12.79
C ALA A 288 -12.32 20.76 -12.93
N LEU A 289 -13.35 19.93 -12.68
CA LEU A 289 -14.75 20.39 -12.71
C LEU A 289 -15.08 21.43 -11.63
N GLU A 290 -14.45 21.37 -10.46
CA GLU A 290 -14.61 22.38 -9.41
C GLU A 290 -13.86 23.68 -9.76
N ASP A 291 -12.64 23.60 -10.28
CA ASP A 291 -11.89 24.74 -10.82
C ASP A 291 -12.67 25.48 -11.91
N GLY A 292 -13.32 24.74 -12.81
CA GLY A 292 -14.17 25.28 -13.85
C GLY A 292 -15.36 26.06 -13.29
N ARG A 293 -16.09 25.47 -12.33
CA ARG A 293 -17.23 26.15 -11.66
C ARG A 293 -16.81 27.37 -10.86
N PHE A 294 -15.65 27.33 -10.21
CA PHE A 294 -15.12 28.51 -9.52
C PHE A 294 -14.81 29.64 -10.52
N SER A 295 -14.28 29.30 -11.70
CA SER A 295 -14.04 30.28 -12.77
C SER A 295 -15.34 30.90 -13.29
N LEU A 296 -16.41 30.10 -13.45
CA LEU A 296 -17.75 30.62 -13.79
C LEU A 296 -18.33 31.51 -12.68
N ALA A 297 -18.10 31.19 -11.41
CA ALA A 297 -18.54 32.04 -10.30
C ALA A 297 -17.81 33.40 -10.28
N GLN A 298 -16.51 33.43 -10.60
CA GLN A 298 -15.76 34.68 -10.77
C GLN A 298 -16.28 35.49 -11.95
N LEU A 299 -16.53 34.84 -13.10
CA LEU A 299 -17.10 35.48 -14.28
C LEU A 299 -18.47 36.12 -13.96
N ALA A 300 -19.37 35.39 -13.31
CA ALA A 300 -20.68 35.89 -12.90
C ALA A 300 -20.56 37.11 -11.97
N ALA A 301 -19.66 37.05 -10.97
CA ALA A 301 -19.42 38.17 -10.07
C ALA A 301 -18.93 39.43 -10.81
N ARG A 302 -18.02 39.27 -11.78
CA ARG A 302 -17.55 40.40 -12.61
C ARG A 302 -18.67 41.00 -13.46
N ARG A 303 -19.46 40.15 -14.13
CA ARG A 303 -20.58 40.60 -14.98
C ARG A 303 -21.63 41.39 -14.20
N GLU A 304 -21.87 41.00 -12.96
CA GLU A 304 -22.84 41.63 -12.07
C GLU A 304 -22.25 42.79 -11.24
N GLY A 305 -20.95 43.08 -11.36
CA GLY A 305 -20.28 44.12 -10.57
C GLY A 305 -20.22 43.80 -9.07
N ARG A 306 -20.28 42.53 -8.69
CA ARG A 306 -20.19 42.07 -7.29
C ARG A 306 -18.73 41.80 -6.89
N PRO A 307 -18.42 41.79 -5.58
CA PRO A 307 -17.14 41.31 -5.09
C PRO A 307 -16.84 39.88 -5.57
N LEU A 308 -15.57 39.62 -5.90
CA LEU A 308 -15.15 38.28 -6.32
C LEU A 308 -15.32 37.28 -5.16
N PRO A 309 -15.79 36.05 -5.44
CA PRO A 309 -15.94 35.04 -4.42
C PRO A 309 -14.59 34.58 -3.87
N GLU A 310 -14.53 34.28 -2.58
CA GLU A 310 -13.39 33.56 -1.98
C GLU A 310 -13.39 32.11 -2.46
N ARG A 311 -12.19 31.50 -2.59
CA ARG A 311 -12.08 30.08 -2.94
C ARG A 311 -12.47 29.24 -1.72
N ARG A 312 -13.65 28.64 -1.79
CA ARG A 312 -14.18 27.67 -0.81
C ARG A 312 -14.45 26.35 -1.50
N VAL A 313 -14.46 25.27 -0.73
CA VAL A 313 -14.95 23.96 -1.19
C VAL A 313 -16.42 24.08 -1.66
N PRO A 314 -16.87 23.19 -2.57
CA PRO A 314 -18.22 23.27 -3.12
C PRO A 314 -19.28 22.90 -2.08
N CYS A 315 -20.56 23.03 -2.45
CA CYS A 315 -21.66 22.61 -1.59
C CYS A 315 -21.52 21.13 -1.21
N PHE A 316 -21.60 20.86 0.10
CA PHE A 316 -21.52 19.51 0.66
C PHE A 316 -22.61 18.58 0.12
N PHE A 317 -23.83 19.09 -0.07
CA PHE A 317 -24.98 18.28 -0.48
C PHE A 317 -24.93 17.88 -1.96
N ASP A 318 -24.51 18.78 -2.84
CA ASP A 318 -24.22 18.49 -4.24
C ASP A 318 -23.09 19.41 -4.73
N PRO A 319 -21.89 18.87 -5.03
CA PRO A 319 -20.77 19.67 -5.52
C PRO A 319 -21.07 20.47 -6.80
N ARG A 320 -22.08 20.06 -7.57
CA ARG A 320 -22.52 20.76 -8.79
C ARG A 320 -23.21 22.08 -8.51
N HIS A 321 -23.64 22.35 -7.28
CA HIS A 321 -24.21 23.64 -6.89
C HIS A 321 -23.17 24.78 -6.89
N GLY A 322 -21.89 24.46 -7.07
CA GLY A 322 -20.81 25.45 -7.09
C GLY A 322 -20.24 25.74 -5.70
N PRO A 323 -19.45 26.83 -5.56
CA PRO A 323 -18.75 27.14 -4.31
C PRO A 323 -19.74 27.37 -3.16
N SER A 324 -19.37 26.90 -1.97
CA SER A 324 -20.10 27.26 -0.75
C SER A 324 -19.98 28.76 -0.45
N VAL A 325 -21.00 29.32 0.20
CA VAL A 325 -21.03 30.74 0.62
C VAL A 325 -21.02 30.90 2.14
N THR A 326 -21.35 29.82 2.85
CA THR A 326 -21.39 29.79 4.31
C THR A 326 -21.29 28.34 4.79
N ASP A 327 -21.06 28.16 6.09
CA ASP A 327 -21.17 26.88 6.77
C ASP A 327 -22.51 26.85 7.52
N ALA A 328 -23.19 25.71 7.47
CA ALA A 328 -24.48 25.54 8.14
C ALA A 328 -24.47 24.28 9.02
N THR A 329 -25.10 24.37 10.18
CA THR A 329 -25.32 23.21 11.05
C THR A 329 -26.28 22.23 10.38
N TRP A 330 -25.82 21.00 10.17
CA TRP A 330 -26.62 19.90 9.65
C TRP A 330 -26.40 18.65 10.50
N THR A 331 -27.47 17.88 10.69
CA THR A 331 -27.43 16.60 11.41
C THR A 331 -27.77 15.48 10.44
N PRO A 332 -26.84 14.57 10.11
CA PRO A 332 -27.16 13.39 9.31
C PRO A 332 -28.15 12.49 10.06
N PRO A 333 -28.99 11.72 9.34
CA PRO A 333 -29.85 10.72 9.96
C PRO A 333 -29.06 9.77 10.87
N GLY A 334 -29.40 9.73 12.16
CA GLY A 334 -28.74 8.86 13.14
C GLY A 334 -27.34 9.28 13.58
N GLY A 335 -26.84 10.46 13.17
CA GLY A 335 -25.55 10.98 13.59
C GLY A 335 -25.65 12.28 14.41
N SER A 336 -24.50 12.93 14.59
CA SER A 336 -24.38 14.15 15.41
C SER A 336 -24.40 15.43 14.56
N PRO A 337 -24.91 16.55 15.09
CA PRO A 337 -24.83 17.85 14.42
C PRO A 337 -23.39 18.23 14.06
N ARG A 338 -23.21 18.85 12.90
CA ARG A 338 -21.91 19.31 12.38
C ARG A 338 -22.08 20.51 11.44
N GLU A 339 -21.03 21.30 11.31
CA GLU A 339 -20.95 22.35 10.28
C GLU A 339 -20.57 21.73 8.94
N VAL A 340 -21.33 22.07 7.89
CA VAL A 340 -21.02 21.68 6.51
C VAL A 340 -21.04 22.89 5.58
N PRO A 341 -20.12 22.97 4.60
CA PRO A 341 -20.11 24.05 3.61
C PRO A 341 -21.30 23.93 2.67
N VAL A 342 -22.07 25.01 2.51
CA VAL A 342 -23.31 25.01 1.71
C VAL A 342 -23.39 26.16 0.72
N CYS A 343 -24.01 25.92 -0.43
CA CYS A 343 -24.36 26.99 -1.37
C CYS A 343 -25.49 27.86 -0.80
N ALA A 344 -25.70 29.04 -1.39
CA ALA A 344 -26.75 29.97 -0.92
C ALA A 344 -28.16 29.34 -0.95
N ALA A 345 -28.44 28.49 -1.93
CA ALA A 345 -29.74 27.83 -2.07
C ALA A 345 -29.98 26.81 -0.94
N ASP A 346 -29.02 25.93 -0.67
CA ASP A 346 -29.16 24.93 0.40
C ASP A 346 -29.10 25.57 1.79
N ALA A 347 -28.32 26.63 1.97
CA ALA A 347 -28.34 27.44 3.21
C ALA A 347 -29.76 27.96 3.50
N THR A 348 -30.45 28.48 2.47
CA THR A 348 -31.83 28.95 2.59
C THR A 348 -32.80 27.81 2.91
N ARG A 349 -32.65 26.65 2.26
CA ARG A 349 -33.50 25.48 2.53
C ARG A 349 -33.36 25.01 3.97
N LEU A 350 -32.14 24.89 4.48
CA LEU A 350 -31.89 24.50 5.87
C LEU A 350 -32.47 25.52 6.86
N ALA A 351 -32.29 26.81 6.60
CA ALA A 351 -32.86 27.88 7.43
C ALA A 351 -34.40 27.83 7.49
N ASP A 352 -35.04 27.41 6.39
CA ASP A 352 -36.49 27.21 6.30
C ASP A 352 -36.96 25.85 6.87
N GLY A 353 -36.07 25.01 7.41
CA GLY A 353 -36.39 23.66 7.87
C GLY A 353 -36.75 22.68 6.75
N ARG A 354 -36.31 22.96 5.51
CA ARG A 354 -36.50 22.09 4.33
C ARG A 354 -35.25 21.25 4.08
N ASP A 355 -35.45 20.04 3.59
CA ASP A 355 -34.34 19.17 3.21
C ASP A 355 -33.49 19.78 2.08
N PRO A 356 -32.16 19.71 2.16
CA PRO A 356 -31.26 20.18 1.12
C PRO A 356 -31.39 19.34 -0.16
N VAL A 357 -31.00 19.89 -1.31
CA VAL A 357 -30.98 19.12 -2.55
C VAL A 357 -29.69 18.29 -2.57
N THR A 358 -29.84 17.00 -2.28
CA THR A 358 -28.72 16.09 -2.08
C THR A 358 -28.37 15.32 -3.36
N ARG A 359 -27.07 15.24 -3.68
CA ARG A 359 -26.56 14.37 -4.74
C ARG A 359 -26.68 12.92 -4.32
N GLU A 360 -27.57 12.22 -5.00
CA GLU A 360 -27.65 10.77 -4.95
C GLU A 360 -26.84 10.13 -6.07
N VAL A 361 -26.34 8.92 -5.81
CA VAL A 361 -25.63 8.07 -6.76
C VAL A 361 -26.20 6.65 -6.71
N ASP A 362 -25.95 5.87 -7.75
CA ASP A 362 -26.47 4.51 -7.88
C ASP A 362 -25.78 3.54 -6.93
N THR A 363 -26.55 2.70 -6.25
CA THR A 363 -26.01 1.58 -5.47
C THR A 363 -26.80 0.31 -5.78
N ASP A 364 -26.26 -0.84 -5.36
CA ASP A 364 -26.94 -2.13 -5.51
C ASP A 364 -28.29 -2.16 -4.73
N GLN A 365 -28.50 -1.24 -3.80
CA GLN A 365 -29.73 -1.09 -2.99
C GLN A 365 -30.62 0.09 -3.43
N GLY A 366 -30.33 0.70 -4.58
CA GLY A 366 -31.03 1.88 -5.11
C GLY A 366 -30.24 3.18 -4.95
N ARG A 367 -30.84 4.31 -5.34
CA ARG A 367 -30.23 5.64 -5.19
C ARG A 367 -30.03 5.97 -3.71
N ARG A 368 -28.85 6.48 -3.37
CA ARG A 368 -28.49 6.91 -2.01
C ARG A 368 -27.66 8.19 -2.10
N PRO A 369 -27.69 9.06 -1.08
CA PRO A 369 -26.71 10.13 -0.95
C PRO A 369 -25.29 9.59 -1.08
N TYR A 370 -24.40 10.34 -1.74
CA TYR A 370 -23.06 9.82 -2.04
C TYR A 370 -22.25 9.40 -0.80
N TRP A 371 -22.48 10.04 0.34
CA TRP A 371 -21.84 9.68 1.61
C TRP A 371 -22.36 8.38 2.25
N ASP A 372 -23.46 7.83 1.73
CA ASP A 372 -24.05 6.55 2.14
C ASP A 372 -23.95 5.48 1.03
N ALA A 373 -23.31 5.79 -0.10
CA ALA A 373 -23.29 4.95 -1.30
C ALA A 373 -22.16 3.90 -1.34
N GLY A 374 -21.30 3.88 -0.33
CA GLY A 374 -20.20 2.92 -0.21
C GLY A 374 -18.84 3.45 -0.67
N PRO A 375 -17.78 2.64 -0.54
CA PRO A 375 -16.40 3.11 -0.55
C PRO A 375 -15.91 3.54 -1.93
N ALA A 376 -16.49 3.00 -3.01
CA ALA A 376 -16.08 3.31 -4.38
C ALA A 376 -16.23 4.80 -4.74
N TYR A 377 -17.09 5.54 -4.05
CA TYR A 377 -17.35 6.97 -4.30
C TYR A 377 -16.36 7.92 -3.63
N GLY A 378 -15.50 7.44 -2.73
CA GLY A 378 -14.59 8.33 -2.01
C GLY A 378 -13.49 8.97 -2.88
N PRO A 379 -12.90 8.32 -3.90
CA PRO A 379 -12.09 8.99 -4.93
C PRO A 379 -12.77 10.20 -5.57
N TRP A 380 -14.01 10.02 -6.00
CA TRP A 380 -14.81 11.07 -6.64
C TRP A 380 -15.15 12.22 -5.67
N ALA A 381 -15.70 11.92 -4.50
CA ALA A 381 -15.99 12.95 -3.49
C ALA A 381 -14.70 13.65 -3.02
N GLY A 382 -13.60 12.90 -2.94
CA GLY A 382 -12.30 13.38 -2.51
C GLY A 382 -11.68 14.44 -3.39
N GLY A 383 -11.95 14.43 -4.70
CA GLY A 383 -11.46 15.50 -5.56
C GLY A 383 -12.21 16.81 -5.35
N TYR A 384 -13.50 16.78 -5.00
CA TYR A 384 -14.27 18.00 -4.70
C TYR A 384 -13.90 18.67 -3.38
N PHE A 385 -13.73 17.89 -2.32
CA PHE A 385 -13.54 18.44 -0.96
C PHE A 385 -12.08 18.42 -0.51
N GLY A 386 -11.19 17.85 -1.32
CA GLY A 386 -9.80 17.60 -0.95
C GLY A 386 -9.66 16.48 0.09
N GLY A 387 -8.44 15.95 0.18
CA GLY A 387 -8.13 14.80 1.04
C GLY A 387 -8.26 15.04 2.55
N GLY A 388 -8.04 16.27 3.02
CA GLY A 388 -8.00 16.58 4.44
C GLY A 388 -9.35 16.94 5.08
N LEU A 389 -10.30 17.48 4.31
CA LEU A 389 -11.55 18.03 4.85
C LEU A 389 -12.71 17.02 4.81
N LEU A 390 -12.78 16.22 3.75
CA LEU A 390 -13.86 15.25 3.53
C LEU A 390 -14.08 14.27 4.70
N PRO A 391 -13.04 13.67 5.32
CA PRO A 391 -13.24 12.72 6.42
C PRO A 391 -13.98 13.33 7.61
N GLY A 392 -13.66 14.59 7.96
CA GLY A 392 -14.32 15.34 9.03
C GLY A 392 -15.80 15.60 8.72
N LEU A 393 -16.11 15.94 7.46
CA LEU A 393 -17.49 16.16 7.01
C LEU A 393 -18.32 14.87 6.99
N LEU A 394 -17.68 13.70 6.90
CA LEU A 394 -18.34 12.42 6.76
C LEU A 394 -18.33 11.56 8.03
N VAL A 395 -17.82 12.06 9.16
CA VAL A 395 -17.82 11.32 10.43
C VAL A 395 -19.22 10.79 10.75
N GLY A 396 -19.35 9.47 10.98
CA GLY A 396 -20.63 8.84 11.28
C GLY A 396 -21.51 8.51 10.06
N THR A 397 -21.07 8.77 8.83
CA THR A 397 -21.71 8.21 7.61
C THR A 397 -21.07 6.88 7.21
N VAL A 398 -21.71 6.14 6.30
CA VAL A 398 -21.16 4.87 5.80
C VAL A 398 -19.79 5.09 5.15
N LEU A 399 -19.69 6.08 4.25
CA LEU A 399 -18.43 6.40 3.57
C LEU A 399 -17.36 6.88 4.56
N GLY A 400 -17.70 7.78 5.48
CA GLY A 400 -16.73 8.27 6.46
C GLY A 400 -16.17 7.17 7.37
N ASN A 401 -17.03 6.26 7.84
CA ASN A 401 -16.59 5.13 8.66
C ASN A 401 -15.69 4.16 7.90
N MET A 402 -15.96 3.94 6.60
CA MET A 402 -15.10 3.11 5.75
C MET A 402 -13.77 3.78 5.45
N MET A 403 -13.77 5.09 5.18
CA MET A 403 -12.56 5.87 4.91
C MET A 403 -11.59 5.91 6.09
N ALA A 404 -12.09 5.76 7.31
CA ALA A 404 -11.27 5.67 8.51
C ALA A 404 -10.54 4.31 8.68
N THR A 405 -10.78 3.33 7.78
CA THR A 405 -10.18 2.00 7.90
C THR A 405 -8.84 1.89 7.14
N PRO A 406 -7.86 1.12 7.66
CA PRO A 406 -6.60 0.87 6.96
C PRO A 406 -6.80 0.17 5.61
N ALA A 407 -7.81 -0.72 5.53
CA ALA A 407 -8.16 -1.43 4.31
C ALA A 407 -8.56 -0.45 3.19
N TYR A 408 -9.34 0.59 3.53
CA TYR A 408 -9.71 1.61 2.56
C TYR A 408 -8.49 2.38 2.04
N ALA A 409 -7.55 2.73 2.91
CA ALA A 409 -6.31 3.41 2.50
C ALA A 409 -5.43 2.53 1.60
N ALA A 410 -5.40 1.22 1.82
CA ALA A 410 -4.69 0.27 0.96
C ALA A 410 -5.33 0.17 -0.44
N ASP A 411 -6.66 0.23 -0.52
CA ASP A 411 -7.40 0.05 -1.77
C ASP A 411 -7.50 1.35 -2.60
N TYR A 412 -7.73 2.48 -1.94
CA TYR A 412 -8.00 3.80 -2.56
C TYR A 412 -6.93 4.87 -2.27
N GLY A 413 -5.83 4.50 -1.62
CA GLY A 413 -4.68 5.37 -1.35
C GLY A 413 -4.81 6.23 -0.08
N SER A 414 -3.66 6.51 0.54
CA SER A 414 -3.51 7.34 1.73
C SER A 414 -3.59 8.83 1.38
N GLY A 415 -4.81 9.33 1.18
CA GLY A 415 -5.07 10.76 0.93
C GLY A 415 -6.23 11.31 1.73
N TYR A 416 -6.78 10.55 2.67
CA TYR A 416 -8.09 10.79 3.28
C TYR A 416 -8.06 10.85 4.81
N GLY A 417 -6.97 11.37 5.36
CA GLY A 417 -6.72 11.37 6.80
C GLY A 417 -5.71 10.28 7.16
N ASP A 418 -4.53 10.72 7.56
CA ASP A 418 -3.66 9.91 8.41
C ASP A 418 -4.33 9.81 9.78
N PHE A 419 -5.11 8.76 9.96
CA PHE A 419 -5.53 8.29 11.27
C PHE A 419 -4.84 6.96 11.55
N GLY A 420 -3.53 7.02 11.75
CA GLY A 420 -2.84 6.16 12.72
C GLY A 420 -2.93 4.66 12.47
N ALA A 421 -2.89 4.20 11.22
CA ALA A 421 -2.66 2.81 10.89
C ALA A 421 -1.20 2.61 10.47
N GLY A 422 -0.29 2.77 11.43
CA GLY A 422 1.10 2.38 11.23
C GLY A 422 1.23 0.86 11.12
N TYR A 423 2.19 0.39 10.31
CA TYR A 423 2.59 -1.01 10.32
C TYR A 423 3.02 -1.42 11.73
N GLU A 424 2.50 -2.55 12.23
CA GLU A 424 2.91 -3.12 13.50
C GLU A 424 4.21 -3.91 13.32
N GLY A 425 4.99 -4.08 14.39
CA GLY A 425 6.23 -4.84 14.31
C GLY A 425 5.99 -6.29 13.90
N GLY A 426 6.71 -6.74 12.87
CA GLY A 426 6.53 -8.06 12.26
C GLY A 426 5.81 -8.04 10.90
N ASP A 427 5.20 -6.91 10.52
CA ASP A 427 4.44 -6.80 9.28
C ASP A 427 5.33 -6.65 8.04
N LEU A 428 4.83 -7.15 6.90
CA LEU A 428 5.41 -6.90 5.58
C LEU A 428 4.99 -5.51 5.09
N SER A 429 5.85 -4.51 5.26
CA SER A 429 5.59 -3.15 4.78
C SER A 429 6.18 -2.87 3.39
N GLY A 430 7.26 -3.55 3.00
CA GLY A 430 7.93 -3.26 1.73
C GLY A 430 8.81 -2.01 1.81
N SER A 431 8.72 -1.10 0.84
CA SER A 431 9.64 0.06 0.68
C SER A 431 9.05 1.41 1.07
N ASP A 432 7.90 1.44 1.73
CA ASP A 432 7.13 2.63 2.11
C ASP A 432 7.35 3.07 3.58
N PHE A 433 8.42 2.59 4.23
CA PHE A 433 8.79 2.94 5.60
C PHE A 433 9.38 4.36 5.69
N ASP A 434 9.33 4.97 6.88
CA ASP A 434 9.99 6.26 7.11
C ASP A 434 11.51 6.11 7.01
N SER A 435 12.07 6.55 5.88
CA SER A 435 13.52 6.54 5.64
C SER A 435 14.32 7.31 6.69
N GLY A 436 13.70 8.25 7.40
CA GLY A 436 14.30 8.94 8.52
C GLY A 436 14.70 7.99 9.65
N ASP A 437 13.92 6.92 9.90
CA ASP A 437 14.15 5.97 11.00
C ASP A 437 15.46 5.18 10.85
N PHE A 438 15.89 5.04 9.60
CA PHE A 438 17.14 4.39 9.21
C PHE A 438 18.19 5.39 8.71
N GLY A 439 17.89 6.70 8.78
CA GLY A 439 18.78 7.81 8.43
C GLY A 439 19.62 8.30 9.61
N GLY A 440 20.78 8.87 9.31
CA GLY A 440 21.74 9.40 10.30
C GLY A 440 23.08 8.67 10.27
N GLY A 441 24.14 9.34 10.76
CA GLY A 441 25.48 8.76 10.83
C GLY A 441 25.54 7.53 11.74
N GLY A 442 26.21 6.49 11.27
CA GLY A 442 26.43 5.23 11.96
C GLY A 442 27.62 4.51 11.35
N PHE A 443 28.52 4.05 12.23
CA PHE A 443 29.90 3.60 11.95
C PHE A 443 30.85 4.57 11.25
#